data_AF-A0A975NJF4-F1
#
_entry.id   AF-A0A975NJF4-F1
#
_cell.length_a   1.000
_cell.length_b   1.000
_cell.length_c   1.000
_cell.angle_alpha   90.00
_cell.angle_beta   90.00
_cell.angle_gamma   90.00
#
_symmetry.space_group_name_H-M   'P 1'
#
loop_
_entity.id
_entity.type
_entity.pdbx_description
1 polymer ?
#
loop_
_entity_poly.entity_id
_entity_poly.type
_entity_poly.pdbx_seq_one_letter_code
_entity_poly.pdbx_strand_id
1 'polypeptide(L)'
;MKLPFALPFAGLLLSIALGPLLFPKLWHAHYGKIAAAWSAAALTSIAWLAGGSVMLAAFVHAMLGEYLSFIVLLFALYTVAGGILVSGDIRGTPWNNAAILALGTAMASIVGTTGAAMILIRPLIRANVSRRYNVHVMIFFIILVANVGGALSPLGDPPLFIGFLNGVDFFWTTRNLWIQTAIVAGLLLAMFVAFDLWRFRSEPIDGRIEPADPVRIRGLVNVVLIAAIIGCILLSANWRPGVAVEILGTRLELQNLMRDGLLVAIALLSLWWTQDEHREANGFTWEPIREVAKLFAGIFTAIIPVLAMLDAGRNGAFAWLLTAVTDRGGTPHEVAYFWYTGVMSAFLDNAPTYLLFFKLAGGDARELMGELTGTLAAISMGAVYMGALTYIGNAPNFMVAAIAAERGIRMPSFFGYLLRAGAILVPLFLLLTFLPVAPVLKLH
;
A
#
# COMPACT_ATOMS: atom_id res chain seq x y z
N MET A 1 18.69 18.43 15.82
CA MET A 1 17.65 17.87 16.72
C MET A 1 18.08 16.48 17.16
N LYS A 2 17.92 16.10 18.44
CA LYS A 2 18.35 14.78 18.96
C LYS A 2 17.27 13.71 18.72
N LEU A 3 17.67 12.42 18.69
CA LEU A 3 16.81 11.23 18.58
C LEU A 3 15.47 11.23 19.37
N PRO A 4 15.33 11.83 20.58
CA PRO A 4 14.04 11.88 21.31
C PRO A 4 12.86 12.43 20.51
N PHE A 5 13.08 13.25 19.48
CA PHE A 5 11.99 13.82 18.68
C PHE A 5 11.44 12.88 17.61
N ALA A 6 12.15 11.79 17.31
CA ALA A 6 11.65 10.69 16.49
C ALA A 6 10.84 9.67 17.31
N LEU A 7 10.86 9.75 18.65
CA LEU A 7 10.16 8.81 19.52
C LEU A 7 8.65 8.75 19.27
N PRO A 8 7.92 9.86 19.04
CA PRO A 8 6.49 9.79 18.77
C PRO A 8 6.17 8.99 17.50
N PHE A 9 6.97 9.18 16.44
CA PHE A 9 6.83 8.44 15.20
C PHE A 9 7.16 6.96 15.40
N ALA A 10 8.34 6.64 15.94
CA ALA A 10 8.75 5.27 16.18
C ALA A 10 7.78 4.54 17.13
N GLY A 11 7.32 5.21 18.19
CA GLY A 11 6.34 4.70 19.14
C GLY A 11 4.99 4.39 18.48
N LEU A 12 4.51 5.26 17.60
CA LEU A 12 3.29 5.02 16.83
C LEU A 12 3.43 3.79 15.92
N LEU A 13 4.50 3.71 15.13
CA LEU A 13 4.71 2.60 14.21
C LEU A 13 4.87 1.27 14.94
N LEU A 14 5.64 1.25 16.04
CA LEU A 14 5.74 0.07 16.90
C LEU A 14 4.39 -0.31 17.52
N SER A 15 3.55 0.67 17.87
CA SER A 15 2.20 0.41 18.37
C SER A 15 1.32 -0.24 17.31
N ILE A 16 1.38 0.21 16.06
CA ILE A 16 0.65 -0.38 14.92
C ILE A 16 1.16 -1.79 14.62
N ALA A 17 2.48 -1.97 14.63
CA ALA A 17 3.13 -3.25 14.35
C ALA A 17 2.83 -4.31 15.42
N LEU A 18 2.90 -3.93 16.70
CA LEU A 18 2.88 -4.86 17.82
C LEU A 18 1.55 -4.90 18.57
N GLY A 19 0.78 -3.82 18.55
CA GLY A 19 -0.50 -3.71 19.27
C GLY A 19 -1.52 -4.79 18.93
N PRO A 20 -1.81 -5.05 17.63
CA PRO A 20 -2.72 -6.12 17.20
C PRO A 20 -2.25 -7.51 17.65
N LEU A 21 -0.93 -7.72 17.79
CA LEU A 21 -0.34 -9.02 18.10
C LEU A 21 -0.23 -9.26 19.61
N LEU A 22 0.28 -8.28 20.36
CA LEU A 22 0.59 -8.39 21.79
C LEU A 22 -0.63 -8.10 22.67
N PHE A 23 -1.50 -7.16 22.26
CA PHE A 23 -2.63 -6.71 23.06
C PHE A 23 -3.91 -6.53 22.22
N PRO A 24 -4.43 -7.57 21.54
CA PRO A 24 -5.49 -7.42 20.53
C PRO A 24 -6.74 -6.70 21.03
N LYS A 25 -7.24 -7.07 22.23
CA LYS A 25 -8.45 -6.47 22.82
C LYS A 25 -8.29 -4.98 23.10
N LEU A 26 -7.13 -4.58 23.64
CA LEU A 26 -6.82 -3.19 23.94
C LEU A 26 -6.65 -2.40 22.64
N TRP A 27 -5.93 -2.98 21.68
CA TRP A 27 -5.71 -2.36 20.37
C TRP A 27 -7.02 -2.05 19.66
N HIS A 28 -7.86 -3.05 19.41
CA HIS A 28 -9.10 -2.85 18.68
C HIS A 28 -10.06 -1.87 19.38
N ALA A 29 -10.01 -1.78 20.72
CA ALA A 29 -10.80 -0.79 21.46
C ALA A 29 -10.22 0.64 21.43
N HIS A 30 -8.90 0.80 21.32
CA HIS A 30 -8.22 2.07 21.62
C HIS A 30 -7.14 2.51 20.61
N TYR A 31 -6.98 1.85 19.46
CA TYR A 31 -5.97 2.19 18.44
C TYR A 31 -5.99 3.68 18.08
N GLY A 32 -7.20 4.28 17.94
CA GLY A 32 -7.34 5.71 17.65
C GLY A 32 -6.89 6.62 18.80
N LYS A 33 -7.06 6.21 20.06
CA LYS A 33 -6.58 6.96 21.23
C LYS A 33 -5.06 6.88 21.35
N ILE A 34 -4.49 5.71 21.06
CA ILE A 34 -3.04 5.48 21.03
C ILE A 34 -2.41 6.36 19.95
N ALA A 35 -3.00 6.38 18.74
CA ALA A 35 -2.56 7.26 17.65
C ALA A 35 -2.61 8.74 18.06
N ALA A 36 -3.74 9.18 18.63
CA ALA A 36 -3.89 10.56 19.11
C ALA A 36 -2.86 10.94 20.20
N ALA A 37 -2.53 10.02 21.11
CA ALA A 37 -1.52 10.27 22.15
C ALA A 37 -0.12 10.51 21.54
N TRP A 38 0.28 9.68 20.56
CA TRP A 38 1.54 9.88 19.85
C TRP A 38 1.55 11.15 19.00
N SER A 39 0.44 11.48 18.34
CA SER A 39 0.29 12.76 17.61
C SER A 39 0.43 13.97 18.53
N ALA A 40 -0.22 13.94 19.70
CA ALA A 40 -0.11 15.01 20.68
C ALA A 40 1.34 15.17 21.18
N ALA A 41 2.06 14.06 21.40
CA ALA A 41 3.47 14.10 21.75
C ALA A 41 4.33 14.72 20.62
N ALA A 42 4.08 14.35 19.36
CA ALA A 42 4.76 14.92 18.21
C ALA A 42 4.51 16.43 18.07
N LEU A 43 3.26 16.87 18.12
CA LEU A 43 2.91 18.29 18.04
C LEU A 43 3.49 19.09 19.20
N THR A 44 3.40 18.56 20.43
CA THR A 44 4.00 19.18 21.61
C THR A 44 5.51 19.34 21.44
N SER A 45 6.17 18.36 20.84
CA SER A 45 7.61 18.44 20.58
C SER A 45 7.97 19.54 19.58
N ILE A 46 7.18 19.72 18.52
CA ILE A 46 7.38 20.81 17.55
C ILE A 46 7.10 22.16 18.20
N ALA A 47 5.99 22.27 18.95
CA ALA A 47 5.62 23.51 19.64
C ALA A 47 6.70 23.95 20.63
N TRP A 48 7.34 23.00 21.32
CA TRP A 48 8.44 23.29 22.25
C TRP A 48 9.72 23.74 21.54
N LEU A 49 10.04 23.17 20.37
CA LEU A 49 11.28 23.46 19.63
C LEU A 49 11.19 24.70 18.74
N ALA A 50 10.06 24.89 18.07
CA ALA A 50 9.88 25.86 16.99
C ALA A 50 8.73 26.85 17.24
N GLY A 51 7.99 26.68 18.33
CA GLY A 51 6.84 27.54 18.68
C GLY A 51 5.51 27.04 18.13
N GLY A 52 4.42 27.54 18.74
CA GLY A 52 3.05 27.10 18.42
C GLY A 52 2.60 27.45 17.00
N SER A 53 3.07 28.57 16.43
CA SER A 53 2.74 28.98 15.06
C SER A 53 3.33 28.02 14.01
N VAL A 54 4.60 27.64 14.17
CA VAL A 54 5.27 26.66 13.29
C VAL A 54 4.63 25.29 13.41
N MET A 55 4.32 24.87 14.64
CA MET A 55 3.59 23.62 14.87
C MET A 55 2.25 23.61 14.15
N LEU A 56 1.45 24.68 14.26
CA LEU A 56 0.14 24.77 13.63
C LEU A 56 0.26 24.77 12.10
N ALA A 57 1.19 25.55 11.54
CA ALA A 57 1.41 25.59 10.09
C ALA A 57 1.85 24.22 9.54
N ALA A 58 2.80 23.55 10.20
CA ALA A 58 3.27 22.23 9.78
C ALA A 58 2.17 21.15 9.91
N PHE A 59 1.36 21.20 10.98
CA PHE A 59 0.23 20.31 11.16
C PHE A 59 -0.84 20.51 10.08
N VAL A 60 -1.20 21.76 9.78
CA VAL A 60 -2.17 22.09 8.73
C VAL A 60 -1.66 21.66 7.36
N HIS A 61 -0.37 21.84 7.08
CA HIS A 61 0.26 21.37 5.85
C HIS A 61 0.14 19.85 5.69
N ALA A 62 0.57 19.09 6.70
CA ALA A 62 0.49 17.63 6.65
C ALA A 62 -0.97 17.13 6.53
N MET A 63 -1.90 17.76 7.26
CA MET A 63 -3.29 17.30 7.32
C MET A 63 -4.12 17.68 6.10
N LEU A 64 -4.03 18.94 5.64
CA LEU A 64 -4.81 19.43 4.49
C LEU A 64 -4.11 19.16 3.15
N GLY A 65 -2.78 19.30 3.10
CA GLY A 65 -2.02 19.16 1.86
C GLY A 65 -1.83 17.70 1.44
N GLU A 66 -1.62 16.80 2.40
CA GLU A 66 -1.24 15.42 2.10
C GLU A 66 -2.30 14.42 2.57
N TYR A 67 -2.58 14.38 3.89
CA TYR A 67 -3.45 13.37 4.47
C TYR A 67 -4.89 13.44 3.94
N LEU A 68 -5.46 14.63 3.75
CA LEU A 68 -6.83 14.78 3.25
C LEU A 68 -7.00 14.15 1.87
N SER A 69 -6.12 14.51 0.93
CA SER A 69 -6.13 13.93 -0.41
C SER A 69 -5.89 12.42 -0.39
N PHE A 70 -4.97 11.97 0.47
CA PHE A 70 -4.70 10.56 0.69
C PHE A 70 -5.94 9.78 1.15
N ILE A 71 -6.61 10.22 2.22
CA ILE A 71 -7.74 9.48 2.78
C ILE A 71 -8.98 9.57 1.89
N VAL A 72 -9.19 10.68 1.18
CA VAL A 72 -10.29 10.84 0.22
C VAL A 72 -10.15 9.84 -0.93
N LEU A 73 -8.94 9.66 -1.48
CA LEU A 73 -8.72 8.65 -2.52
C LEU A 73 -8.98 7.24 -2.01
N LEU A 74 -8.39 6.87 -0.86
CA LEU A 74 -8.58 5.54 -0.30
C LEU A 74 -10.05 5.27 0.02
N PHE A 75 -10.76 6.27 0.55
CA PHE A 75 -12.20 6.18 0.80
C PHE A 75 -12.99 5.94 -0.50
N ALA A 76 -12.69 6.70 -1.56
CA ALA A 76 -13.37 6.55 -2.84
C ALA A 76 -13.12 5.18 -3.47
N LEU A 77 -11.86 4.74 -3.56
CA LEU A 77 -11.51 3.43 -4.10
C LEU A 77 -12.10 2.28 -3.27
N TYR A 78 -11.99 2.34 -1.94
CA TYR A 78 -12.55 1.33 -1.05
C TYR A 78 -14.07 1.20 -1.21
N THR A 79 -14.77 2.33 -1.23
CA THR A 79 -16.24 2.38 -1.32
C THR A 79 -16.73 1.88 -2.68
N VAL A 80 -16.07 2.30 -3.76
CA VAL A 80 -16.45 1.94 -5.13
C VAL A 80 -16.09 0.47 -5.43
N ALA A 81 -14.87 0.04 -5.09
CA ALA A 81 -14.44 -1.35 -5.29
C ALA A 81 -15.27 -2.34 -4.45
N GLY A 82 -15.64 -1.96 -3.23
CA GLY A 82 -16.53 -2.77 -2.37
C GLY A 82 -17.92 -3.03 -2.97
N GLY A 83 -18.34 -2.20 -3.92
CA GLY A 83 -19.59 -2.37 -4.67
C GLY A 83 -19.50 -3.34 -5.87
N ILE A 84 -18.31 -3.83 -6.23
CA ILE A 84 -18.12 -4.80 -7.31
C ILE A 84 -18.16 -6.20 -6.70
N LEU A 85 -19.13 -7.01 -7.12
CA LEU A 85 -19.29 -8.38 -6.61
C LEU A 85 -19.04 -9.39 -7.73
N VAL A 86 -18.11 -10.31 -7.50
CA VAL A 86 -17.94 -11.51 -8.32
C VAL A 86 -18.70 -12.66 -7.65
N SER A 87 -19.78 -13.11 -8.29
CA SER A 87 -20.65 -14.22 -7.86
C SER A 87 -20.53 -15.42 -8.79
N GLY A 88 -21.02 -16.58 -8.35
CA GLY A 88 -20.94 -17.86 -9.08
C GLY A 88 -19.89 -18.79 -8.51
N ASP A 89 -19.92 -20.03 -8.97
CA ASP A 89 -19.09 -21.12 -8.45
C ASP A 89 -17.85 -21.32 -9.31
N ILE A 90 -16.70 -20.95 -8.76
CA ILE A 90 -15.40 -21.16 -9.38
C ILE A 90 -14.77 -22.40 -8.75
N ARG A 91 -14.37 -23.38 -9.56
CA ARG A 91 -13.62 -24.55 -9.06
C ARG A 91 -12.21 -24.13 -8.65
N GLY A 92 -11.74 -24.59 -7.49
CA GLY A 92 -10.37 -24.36 -7.00
C GLY A 92 -9.29 -25.17 -7.72
N THR A 93 -9.28 -25.20 -9.05
CA THR A 93 -8.19 -25.81 -9.81
C THR A 93 -6.96 -24.90 -9.79
N PRO A 94 -5.74 -25.44 -9.93
CA PRO A 94 -4.53 -24.62 -10.00
C PRO A 94 -4.57 -23.55 -11.08
N TRP A 95 -5.18 -23.85 -12.24
CA TRP A 95 -5.35 -22.90 -13.33
C TRP A 95 -6.34 -21.78 -13.01
N ASN A 96 -7.48 -22.10 -12.37
CA ASN A 96 -8.44 -21.07 -11.96
C ASN A 96 -7.86 -20.16 -10.87
N ASN A 97 -7.13 -20.73 -9.91
CA ASN A 97 -6.44 -19.94 -8.90
C ASN A 97 -5.37 -19.04 -9.52
N ALA A 98 -4.57 -19.57 -10.44
CA ALA A 98 -3.56 -18.80 -11.15
C ALA A 98 -4.19 -17.67 -11.98
N ALA A 99 -5.33 -17.93 -12.63
CA ALA A 99 -6.08 -16.92 -13.37
C ALA A 99 -6.62 -15.82 -12.47
N ILE A 100 -7.19 -16.17 -11.29
CA ILE A 100 -7.64 -15.17 -10.31
C ILE A 100 -6.46 -14.34 -9.79
N LEU A 101 -5.33 -14.97 -9.46
CA LEU A 101 -4.12 -14.27 -9.00
C LEU A 101 -3.56 -13.35 -10.08
N ALA A 102 -3.46 -13.82 -11.32
CA ALA A 102 -2.99 -13.02 -12.44
C ALA A 102 -3.91 -11.82 -12.72
N LEU A 103 -5.23 -12.05 -12.73
CA LEU A 103 -6.23 -10.98 -12.88
C LEU A 103 -6.10 -9.95 -11.76
N GLY A 104 -6.03 -10.41 -10.50
CA GLY A 104 -5.85 -9.55 -9.33
C GLY A 104 -4.57 -8.73 -9.39
N THR A 105 -3.46 -9.35 -9.80
CA THR A 105 -2.17 -8.68 -9.96
C THR A 105 -2.26 -7.59 -11.03
N ALA A 106 -2.88 -7.88 -12.17
CA ALA A 106 -3.01 -6.92 -13.26
C ALA A 106 -3.93 -5.75 -12.91
N MET A 107 -5.04 -6.00 -12.20
CA MET A 107 -5.99 -4.95 -11.84
C MET A 107 -5.60 -4.14 -10.60
N ALA A 108 -4.65 -4.61 -9.79
CA ALA A 108 -4.23 -3.93 -8.57
C ALA A 108 -3.70 -2.52 -8.86
N SER A 109 -2.92 -2.32 -9.93
CA SER A 109 -2.49 -0.97 -10.36
C SER A 109 -3.58 -0.09 -10.96
N ILE A 110 -4.82 -0.57 -11.09
CA ILE A 110 -5.94 0.20 -11.63
C ILE A 110 -6.93 0.55 -10.52
N VAL A 111 -7.27 -0.42 -9.68
CA VAL A 111 -8.31 -0.31 -8.65
C VAL A 111 -7.70 -0.15 -7.24
N GLY A 112 -6.38 -0.25 -7.12
CA GLY A 112 -5.66 -0.32 -5.85
C GLY A 112 -5.56 -1.75 -5.32
N THR A 113 -4.47 -2.06 -4.62
CA THR A 113 -4.23 -3.36 -3.97
C THR A 113 -5.37 -3.72 -3.00
N THR A 114 -5.85 -2.75 -2.21
CA THR A 114 -7.03 -2.92 -1.34
C THR A 114 -8.30 -3.26 -2.14
N GLY A 115 -8.56 -2.55 -3.24
CA GLY A 115 -9.74 -2.75 -4.06
C GLY A 115 -9.73 -4.10 -4.77
N ALA A 116 -8.60 -4.44 -5.41
CA ALA A 116 -8.39 -5.74 -6.04
C ALA A 116 -8.51 -6.89 -5.02
N ALA A 117 -7.94 -6.72 -3.82
CA ALA A 117 -8.08 -7.69 -2.74
C ALA A 117 -9.54 -7.90 -2.32
N MET A 118 -10.30 -6.82 -2.10
CA MET A 118 -11.72 -6.89 -1.72
C MET A 118 -12.59 -7.60 -2.76
N ILE A 119 -12.33 -7.36 -4.04
CA ILE A 119 -13.09 -7.96 -5.15
C ILE A 119 -12.84 -9.47 -5.25
N LEU A 120 -11.58 -9.91 -5.06
CA LEU A 120 -11.16 -11.27 -5.43
C LEU A 120 -10.94 -12.22 -4.25
N ILE A 121 -10.74 -11.74 -3.02
CA ILE A 121 -10.40 -12.61 -1.89
C ILE A 121 -11.52 -13.61 -1.57
N ARG A 122 -12.78 -13.16 -1.57
CA ARG A 122 -13.93 -14.02 -1.25
C ARG A 122 -14.20 -15.06 -2.33
N PRO A 123 -14.26 -14.71 -3.64
CA PRO A 123 -14.32 -15.71 -4.71
C PRO A 123 -13.21 -16.75 -4.61
N LEU A 124 -11.97 -16.32 -4.33
CA LEU A 124 -10.83 -17.22 -4.21
C LEU A 124 -10.96 -18.17 -3.01
N ILE A 125 -11.40 -17.67 -1.84
CA ILE A 125 -11.66 -18.51 -0.67
C ILE A 125 -12.77 -19.52 -0.95
N ARG A 126 -13.90 -19.08 -1.54
CA ARG A 126 -15.01 -19.97 -1.90
C ARG A 126 -14.55 -21.08 -2.86
N ALA A 127 -13.75 -20.72 -3.87
CA ALA A 127 -13.22 -21.67 -4.83
C ALA A 127 -12.35 -22.75 -4.19
N ASN A 128 -11.66 -22.43 -3.09
CA ASN A 128 -10.71 -23.32 -2.42
C ASN A 128 -11.25 -23.88 -1.09
N VAL A 129 -12.56 -23.79 -0.82
CA VAL A 129 -13.15 -24.25 0.45
C VAL A 129 -13.07 -25.77 0.61
N SER A 130 -13.18 -26.52 -0.49
CA SER A 130 -13.07 -27.99 -0.51
C SER A 130 -11.63 -28.49 -0.54
N ARG A 131 -10.64 -27.60 -0.70
CA ARG A 131 -9.24 -28.01 -0.81
C ARG A 131 -8.61 -28.21 0.55
N ARG A 132 -7.86 -29.31 0.67
CA ARG A 132 -7.10 -29.63 1.88
C ARG A 132 -5.95 -28.65 2.11
N TYR A 133 -5.27 -28.22 1.05
CA TYR A 133 -4.17 -27.28 1.11
C TYR A 133 -4.53 -26.00 0.35
N ASN A 134 -4.91 -24.95 1.08
CA ASN A 134 -5.31 -23.66 0.49
C ASN A 134 -4.56 -22.46 1.10
N VAL A 135 -3.74 -22.67 2.13
CA VAL A 135 -3.00 -21.59 2.81
C VAL A 135 -2.00 -20.90 1.89
N HIS A 136 -1.30 -21.64 1.03
CA HIS A 136 -0.37 -21.04 0.07
C HIS A 136 -1.09 -20.15 -0.95
N VAL A 137 -2.32 -20.49 -1.33
CA VAL A 137 -3.14 -19.65 -2.23
C VAL A 137 -3.34 -18.28 -1.60
N MET A 138 -3.61 -18.21 -0.28
CA MET A 138 -3.73 -16.94 0.43
C MET A 138 -2.39 -16.19 0.55
N ILE A 139 -1.29 -16.90 0.81
CA ILE A 139 0.05 -16.27 0.87
C ILE A 139 0.41 -15.63 -0.48
N PHE A 140 0.24 -16.37 -1.58
CA PHE A 140 0.51 -15.83 -2.91
C PHE A 140 -0.47 -14.72 -3.29
N PHE A 141 -1.73 -14.77 -2.84
CA PHE A 141 -2.67 -13.66 -3.01
C PHE A 141 -2.17 -12.38 -2.32
N ILE A 142 -1.68 -12.49 -1.09
CA ILE A 142 -1.11 -11.34 -0.38
C ILE A 142 0.09 -10.78 -1.15
N ILE A 143 1.01 -11.64 -1.55
CA ILE A 143 2.24 -11.22 -2.24
C ILE A 143 1.94 -10.56 -3.60
N LEU A 144 1.11 -11.19 -4.42
CA LEU A 144 0.86 -10.77 -5.80
C LEU A 144 -0.18 -9.65 -5.89
N VAL A 145 -1.37 -9.86 -5.31
CA VAL A 145 -2.53 -8.98 -5.50
C VAL A 145 -2.51 -7.80 -4.53
N ALA A 146 -2.14 -8.05 -3.28
CA ALA A 146 -2.13 -7.03 -2.23
C ALA A 146 -0.83 -6.20 -2.16
N ASN A 147 0.19 -6.51 -2.97
CA ASN A 147 1.47 -5.78 -2.98
C ASN A 147 2.03 -5.60 -4.39
N VAL A 148 2.70 -6.62 -4.95
CA VAL A 148 3.48 -6.48 -6.20
C VAL A 148 2.67 -5.90 -7.36
N GLY A 149 1.41 -6.32 -7.51
CA GLY A 149 0.50 -5.84 -8.55
C GLY A 149 0.15 -4.35 -8.45
N GLY A 150 0.37 -3.69 -7.31
CA GLY A 150 0.11 -2.26 -7.09
C GLY A 150 1.23 -1.33 -7.56
N ALA A 151 2.35 -1.85 -8.05
CA ALA A 151 3.55 -1.05 -8.29
C ALA A 151 3.54 -0.20 -9.57
N LEU A 152 2.53 -0.32 -10.45
CA LEU A 152 2.57 0.29 -11.78
C LEU A 152 1.83 1.63 -11.85
N SER A 153 1.12 2.06 -10.82
CA SER A 153 0.48 3.39 -10.83
C SER A 153 0.37 4.00 -9.42
N PRO A 154 0.19 5.32 -9.31
CA PRO A 154 -0.15 5.98 -8.05
C PRO A 154 -1.43 5.47 -7.38
N LEU A 155 -2.34 4.88 -8.16
CA LEU A 155 -3.57 4.30 -7.63
C LEU A 155 -3.37 2.92 -7.03
N GLY A 156 -2.30 2.24 -7.45
CA GLY A 156 -2.07 0.85 -7.11
C GLY A 156 -1.78 0.64 -5.64
N ASP A 157 -0.96 1.51 -5.04
CA ASP A 157 -0.56 1.35 -3.64
C ASP A 157 -0.29 2.71 -2.97
N PRO A 158 -0.63 2.89 -1.67
CA PRO A 158 -0.40 4.11 -0.89
C PRO A 158 0.95 4.84 -1.10
N PRO A 159 2.12 4.16 -1.13
CA PRO A 159 3.42 4.76 -1.38
C PRO A 159 3.47 5.59 -2.66
N LEU A 160 2.96 5.03 -3.76
CA LEU A 160 3.05 5.66 -5.08
C LEU A 160 2.09 6.83 -5.19
N PHE A 161 0.97 6.78 -4.47
CA PHE A 161 0.09 7.93 -4.35
C PHE A 161 0.76 9.09 -3.63
N ILE A 162 1.47 8.82 -2.53
CA ILE A 162 2.23 9.86 -1.82
C ILE A 162 3.31 10.46 -2.72
N GLY A 163 4.00 9.64 -3.51
CA GLY A 163 4.93 10.12 -4.54
C GLY A 163 4.25 11.06 -5.53
N PHE A 164 3.07 10.70 -6.03
CA PHE A 164 2.28 11.55 -6.93
C PHE A 164 1.86 12.88 -6.28
N LEU A 165 1.42 12.86 -5.02
CA LEU A 165 1.13 14.09 -4.26
C LEU A 165 2.37 14.98 -4.07
N ASN A 166 3.56 14.38 -4.02
CA ASN A 166 4.84 15.07 -3.97
C ASN A 166 5.39 15.45 -5.36
N GLY A 167 4.65 15.22 -6.44
CA GLY A 167 4.97 15.69 -7.78
C GLY A 167 5.56 14.65 -8.74
N VAL A 168 5.55 13.36 -8.39
CA VAL A 168 5.89 12.28 -9.33
C VAL A 168 4.77 12.13 -10.38
N ASP A 169 5.15 12.03 -11.65
CA ASP A 169 4.18 11.92 -12.76
C ASP A 169 3.40 10.61 -12.69
N PHE A 170 2.11 10.67 -13.06
CA PHE A 170 1.19 9.54 -12.96
C PHE A 170 1.67 8.27 -13.68
N PHE A 171 2.23 8.42 -14.89
CA PHE A 171 2.69 7.28 -15.70
C PHE A 171 4.17 6.94 -15.49
N TRP A 172 4.86 7.63 -14.58
CA TRP A 172 6.29 7.39 -14.36
C TRP A 172 6.55 5.96 -13.86
N THR A 173 5.77 5.49 -12.88
CA THR A 173 5.91 4.13 -12.33
C THR A 173 5.63 3.07 -13.39
N THR A 174 4.59 3.25 -14.22
CA THR A 174 4.32 2.33 -15.32
C THR A 174 5.49 2.26 -16.29
N ARG A 175 6.05 3.41 -16.69
CA ARG A 175 7.12 3.45 -17.70
C ARG A 175 8.43 2.87 -17.18
N ASN A 176 8.74 3.08 -15.90
CA ASN A 176 10.05 2.74 -15.34
C ASN A 176 10.07 1.39 -14.60
N LEU A 177 8.93 0.88 -14.12
CA LEU A 177 8.85 -0.32 -13.26
C LEU A 177 8.15 -1.52 -13.92
N TRP A 178 7.60 -1.38 -15.13
CA TRP A 178 6.79 -2.46 -15.73
C TRP A 178 7.57 -3.74 -15.96
N ILE A 179 8.84 -3.65 -16.40
CA ILE A 179 9.66 -4.83 -16.68
C ILE A 179 9.93 -5.60 -15.39
N GLN A 180 10.37 -4.88 -14.35
CA GLN A 180 10.71 -5.43 -13.04
C GLN A 180 9.47 -6.07 -12.41
N THR A 181 8.34 -5.35 -12.43
CA THR A 181 7.08 -5.85 -11.89
C THR A 181 6.62 -7.09 -12.67
N ALA A 182 6.73 -7.10 -14.00
CA ALA A 182 6.35 -8.25 -14.82
C ALA A 182 7.24 -9.47 -14.57
N ILE A 183 8.56 -9.28 -14.42
CA ILE A 183 9.50 -10.37 -14.08
C ILE A 183 9.14 -10.93 -12.70
N VAL A 184 9.02 -10.08 -11.68
CA VAL A 184 8.72 -10.50 -10.30
C VAL A 184 7.36 -11.19 -10.23
N ALA A 185 6.31 -10.58 -10.79
CA ALA A 185 4.97 -11.15 -10.82
C ALA A 185 4.92 -12.47 -11.62
N GLY A 186 5.60 -12.54 -12.77
CA GLY A 186 5.66 -13.73 -13.61
C GLY A 186 6.34 -14.91 -12.92
N LEU A 187 7.47 -14.66 -12.26
CA LEU A 187 8.19 -15.68 -11.47
C LEU A 187 7.36 -16.13 -10.24
N LEU A 188 6.72 -15.19 -9.55
CA LEU A 188 5.82 -15.51 -8.44
C LEU A 188 4.62 -16.36 -8.88
N LEU A 189 4.00 -16.03 -10.02
CA LEU A 189 2.92 -16.82 -10.60
C LEU A 189 3.40 -18.21 -11.04
N ALA A 190 4.60 -18.32 -11.63
CA ALA A 190 5.19 -19.60 -12.01
C ALA A 190 5.46 -20.49 -10.77
N MET A 191 6.03 -19.91 -9.71
CA MET A 191 6.22 -20.60 -8.43
C MET A 191 4.90 -21.01 -7.79
N PHE A 192 3.89 -20.14 -7.83
CA PHE A 192 2.54 -20.46 -7.37
C PHE A 192 2.00 -21.68 -8.11
N VAL A 193 2.00 -21.66 -9.45
CA VAL A 193 1.49 -22.76 -10.28
C VAL A 193 2.24 -24.06 -9.97
N ALA A 194 3.57 -24.02 -9.88
CA ALA A 194 4.38 -25.20 -9.55
C ALA A 194 4.01 -25.78 -8.17
N PHE A 195 3.92 -24.92 -7.14
CA PHE A 195 3.58 -25.36 -5.79
C PHE A 195 2.13 -25.83 -5.66
N ASP A 196 1.19 -25.13 -6.31
CA ASP A 196 -0.23 -25.47 -6.26
C ASP A 196 -0.52 -26.77 -7.02
N LEU A 197 0.11 -26.99 -8.18
CA LEU A 197 0.04 -28.27 -8.90
C LEU A 197 0.59 -29.43 -8.06
N TRP A 198 1.72 -29.22 -7.39
CA TRP A 198 2.30 -30.25 -6.52
C TRP A 198 1.36 -30.64 -5.36
N ARG A 199 0.75 -29.64 -4.70
CA ARG A 199 -0.24 -29.89 -3.64
C ARG A 199 -1.52 -30.52 -4.17
N PHE A 200 -2.04 -30.01 -5.29
CA PHE A 200 -3.29 -30.50 -5.91
C PHE A 200 -3.20 -31.97 -6.32
N ARG A 201 -2.04 -32.44 -6.82
CA ARG A 201 -1.82 -33.86 -7.14
C ARG A 201 -1.96 -34.80 -5.95
N SER A 202 -1.74 -34.29 -4.74
CA SER A 202 -1.82 -35.07 -3.50
C SER A 202 -3.19 -34.99 -2.83
N GLU A 203 -4.13 -34.24 -3.41
CA GLU A 203 -5.48 -34.03 -2.88
C GLU A 203 -6.43 -35.11 -3.42
N PRO A 204 -7.31 -35.67 -2.58
CA PRO A 204 -8.37 -36.54 -3.08
C PRO A 204 -9.25 -35.73 -4.03
N ILE A 205 -9.51 -36.29 -5.22
CA ILE A 205 -10.43 -35.70 -6.18
C ILE A 205 -11.84 -35.80 -5.59
N ASP A 206 -12.40 -34.67 -5.17
CA ASP A 206 -13.78 -34.64 -4.74
C ASP A 206 -14.67 -34.77 -5.98
N GLY A 207 -15.38 -35.90 -6.10
CA GLY A 207 -16.15 -36.30 -7.28
C GLY A 207 -17.49 -35.58 -7.44
N ARG A 208 -17.80 -34.58 -6.59
CA ARG A 208 -19.05 -33.83 -6.66
C ARG A 208 -19.01 -32.83 -7.82
N ILE A 209 -19.67 -33.23 -8.91
CA ILE A 209 -20.08 -32.31 -9.98
C ILE A 209 -21.42 -31.70 -9.55
N GLU A 210 -21.39 -30.71 -8.67
CA GLU A 210 -22.58 -29.88 -8.45
C GLU A 210 -22.74 -28.92 -9.64
N PRO A 211 -23.99 -28.59 -10.05
CA PRO A 211 -24.22 -27.58 -11.08
C PRO A 211 -23.62 -26.26 -10.58
N ALA A 212 -22.57 -25.80 -11.24
CA ALA A 212 -21.90 -24.56 -10.88
C ALA A 212 -22.72 -23.38 -11.39
N ASP A 213 -23.09 -22.46 -10.49
CA ASP A 213 -23.69 -21.20 -10.90
C ASP A 213 -22.69 -20.42 -11.79
N PRO A 214 -23.11 -19.89 -12.95
CA PRO A 214 -22.21 -19.21 -13.86
C PRO A 214 -21.61 -17.96 -13.19
N VAL A 215 -20.32 -17.70 -13.47
CA VAL A 215 -19.64 -16.52 -12.96
C VAL A 215 -20.30 -15.27 -13.50
N ARG A 216 -20.71 -14.36 -12.60
CA ARG A 216 -21.32 -13.07 -12.92
C ARG A 216 -20.61 -11.96 -12.17
N ILE A 217 -20.36 -10.85 -12.85
CA ILE A 217 -19.87 -9.62 -12.25
C ILE A 217 -21.08 -8.70 -12.04
N ARG A 218 -21.40 -8.39 -10.80
CA ARG A 218 -22.46 -7.45 -10.41
C ARG A 218 -21.84 -6.13 -9.96
N GLY A 219 -22.63 -5.06 -9.98
CA GLY A 219 -22.16 -3.72 -9.61
C GLY A 219 -21.26 -3.07 -10.66
N LEU A 220 -21.46 -3.35 -11.96
CA LEU A 220 -20.67 -2.81 -13.06
C LEU A 220 -20.64 -1.27 -13.12
N VAL A 221 -21.64 -0.59 -12.53
CA VAL A 221 -21.61 0.88 -12.37
C VAL A 221 -20.33 1.33 -11.66
N ASN A 222 -19.82 0.55 -10.70
CA ASN A 222 -18.60 0.86 -9.97
C ASN A 222 -17.34 0.74 -10.83
N VAL A 223 -17.36 -0.07 -11.89
CA VAL A 223 -16.25 -0.11 -12.87
C VAL A 223 -16.16 1.23 -13.61
N VAL A 224 -17.32 1.79 -14.00
CA VAL A 224 -17.38 3.13 -14.62
C VAL A 224 -16.97 4.21 -13.63
N LEU A 225 -17.37 4.10 -12.36
CA LEU A 225 -16.95 5.04 -11.32
C LEU A 225 -15.44 4.97 -11.01
N ILE A 226 -14.81 3.80 -11.07
CA ILE A 226 -13.34 3.68 -11.01
C ILE A 226 -12.69 4.39 -12.19
N ALA A 227 -13.22 4.20 -13.41
CA ALA A 227 -12.72 4.93 -14.57
C ALA A 227 -12.88 6.46 -14.39
N ALA A 228 -13.97 6.91 -13.75
CA ALA A 228 -14.16 8.31 -13.40
C ALA A 228 -13.16 8.81 -12.34
N ILE A 229 -12.82 8.00 -11.32
CA ILE A 229 -11.75 8.30 -10.35
C ILE A 229 -10.42 8.53 -11.08
N ILE A 230 -10.04 7.61 -11.97
CA ILE A 230 -8.83 7.71 -12.79
C ILE A 230 -8.87 8.99 -13.63
N GLY A 231 -10.00 9.26 -14.30
CA GLY A 231 -10.21 10.47 -15.09
C GLY A 231 -10.05 11.75 -14.27
N CYS A 232 -10.59 11.81 -13.06
CA CYS A 232 -10.45 12.97 -12.16
C CYS A 232 -8.99 13.22 -11.77
N ILE A 233 -8.24 12.16 -11.48
CA ILE A 233 -6.82 12.27 -11.10
C ILE A 233 -5.98 12.73 -12.28
N LEU A 234 -6.18 12.13 -13.46
CA LEU A 234 -5.48 12.54 -14.69
C LEU A 234 -5.82 13.97 -15.08
N LEU A 235 -7.08 14.38 -14.93
CA LEU A 235 -7.51 15.76 -15.13
C LEU A 235 -6.77 16.70 -14.17
N SER A 236 -6.69 16.35 -12.88
CA SER A 236 -5.99 17.18 -11.88
C SER A 236 -4.49 17.32 -12.16
N ALA A 237 -3.86 16.29 -12.73
CA ALA A 237 -2.43 16.33 -13.07
C ALA A 237 -2.13 17.28 -14.25
N ASN A 238 -3.04 17.32 -15.23
CA ASN A 238 -2.88 18.04 -16.50
C ASN A 238 -3.49 19.45 -16.47
N TRP A 239 -4.58 19.65 -15.74
CA TRP A 239 -5.26 20.92 -15.63
C TRP A 239 -4.72 21.72 -14.44
N ARG A 240 -3.89 22.73 -14.73
CA ARG A 240 -3.25 23.59 -13.73
C ARG A 240 -3.70 25.05 -13.94
N PRO A 241 -4.88 25.45 -13.42
CA PRO A 241 -5.42 26.80 -13.61
C PRO A 241 -4.60 27.91 -12.94
N GLY A 242 -3.58 27.58 -12.13
CA GLY A 242 -2.75 28.55 -11.42
C GLY A 242 -3.42 29.19 -10.19
N VAL A 243 -4.69 28.87 -9.94
CA VAL A 243 -5.46 29.33 -8.78
C VAL A 243 -5.15 28.45 -7.57
N ALA A 244 -4.80 29.06 -6.45
CA ALA A 244 -4.58 28.37 -5.19
C ALA A 244 -5.11 29.19 -4.01
N VAL A 245 -5.56 28.49 -2.97
CA VAL A 245 -5.98 29.06 -1.69
C VAL A 245 -4.90 28.79 -0.67
N GLU A 246 -4.48 29.80 0.09
CA GLU A 246 -3.47 29.65 1.13
C GLU A 246 -4.13 29.62 2.51
N ILE A 247 -3.92 28.52 3.24
CA ILE A 247 -4.45 28.33 4.60
C ILE A 247 -3.27 28.08 5.53
N LEU A 248 -2.95 29.03 6.41
CA LEU A 248 -1.87 28.92 7.41
C LEU A 248 -0.53 28.44 6.79
N GLY A 249 -0.14 29.02 5.65
CA GLY A 249 1.09 28.67 4.91
C GLY A 249 0.98 27.41 4.03
N THR A 250 -0.20 26.79 3.96
CA THR A 250 -0.46 25.64 3.09
C THR A 250 -1.15 26.08 1.82
N ARG A 251 -0.47 25.95 0.69
CA ARG A 251 -1.01 26.26 -0.64
C ARG A 251 -1.85 25.08 -1.15
N LEU A 252 -3.16 25.25 -1.18
CA LEU A 252 -4.12 24.28 -1.73
C LEU A 252 -4.49 24.69 -3.16
N GLU A 253 -4.03 23.91 -4.13
CA GLU A 253 -4.31 24.19 -5.53
C GLU A 253 -5.76 23.80 -5.91
N LEU A 254 -6.42 24.63 -6.72
CA LEU A 254 -7.83 24.43 -7.09
C LEU A 254 -8.08 23.06 -7.73
N GLN A 255 -7.16 22.58 -8.57
CA GLN A 255 -7.26 21.27 -9.21
C GLN A 255 -7.27 20.11 -8.20
N ASN A 256 -6.54 20.23 -7.09
CA ASN A 256 -6.52 19.20 -6.04
C ASN A 256 -7.80 19.23 -5.22
N LEU A 257 -8.31 20.43 -4.88
CA LEU A 257 -9.59 20.60 -4.19
C LEU A 257 -10.76 20.05 -5.02
N MET A 258 -10.79 20.35 -6.32
CA MET A 258 -11.82 19.85 -7.23
C MET A 258 -11.73 18.33 -7.40
N ARG A 259 -10.51 17.78 -7.56
CA ARG A 259 -10.29 16.33 -7.58
C ARG A 259 -10.87 15.69 -6.33
N ASP A 260 -10.49 16.16 -5.15
CA ASP A 260 -10.90 15.55 -3.88
C ASP A 260 -12.43 15.66 -3.70
N GLY A 261 -13.04 16.80 -4.05
CA GLY A 261 -14.48 16.97 -4.05
C GLY A 261 -15.20 16.00 -5.01
N LEU A 262 -14.67 15.81 -6.22
CA LEU A 262 -15.21 14.86 -7.21
C LEU A 262 -15.06 13.41 -6.74
N LEU A 263 -13.94 13.05 -6.10
CA LEU A 263 -13.73 11.72 -5.53
C LEU A 263 -14.74 11.39 -4.43
N VAL A 264 -15.03 12.36 -3.55
CA VAL A 264 -16.10 12.21 -2.55
C VAL A 264 -17.45 12.06 -3.23
N ALA A 265 -17.76 12.89 -4.24
CA ALA A 265 -19.01 12.77 -4.99
C ALA A 265 -19.17 11.40 -5.67
N ILE A 266 -18.10 10.87 -6.28
CA ILE A 266 -18.09 9.53 -6.88
C ILE A 266 -18.34 8.44 -5.84
N ALA A 267 -17.72 8.54 -4.67
CA ALA A 267 -17.95 7.60 -3.58
C ALA A 267 -19.42 7.62 -3.11
N LEU A 268 -20.01 8.81 -2.98
CA LEU A 268 -21.43 8.96 -2.63
C LEU A 268 -22.37 8.43 -3.72
N LEU A 269 -22.05 8.67 -5.00
CA LEU A 269 -22.79 8.10 -6.13
C LEU A 269 -22.72 6.57 -6.14
N SER A 270 -21.57 5.99 -5.79
CA SER A 270 -21.43 4.53 -5.65
C SER A 270 -22.34 3.97 -4.57
N LEU A 271 -22.43 4.63 -3.41
CA LEU A 271 -23.33 4.25 -2.32
C LEU A 271 -24.80 4.35 -2.76
N TRP A 272 -25.14 5.36 -3.55
CA TRP A 272 -26.52 5.58 -3.99
C TRP A 272 -26.96 4.63 -5.12
N TRP A 273 -26.08 4.35 -6.10
CA TRP A 273 -26.44 3.55 -7.28
C TRP A 273 -26.22 2.04 -7.12
N THR A 274 -25.40 1.62 -6.17
CA THR A 274 -25.10 0.19 -6.00
C THR A 274 -25.97 -0.41 -4.91
N GLN A 275 -26.69 -1.48 -5.26
CA GLN A 275 -27.53 -2.22 -4.32
C GLN A 275 -26.74 -2.73 -3.11
N ASP A 276 -27.31 -2.57 -1.91
CA ASP A 276 -26.66 -2.95 -0.65
C ASP A 276 -26.30 -4.44 -0.59
N GLU A 277 -27.12 -5.31 -1.20
CA GLU A 277 -26.87 -6.75 -1.30
C GLU A 277 -25.47 -7.08 -1.84
N HIS A 278 -24.96 -6.28 -2.79
CA HIS A 278 -23.63 -6.50 -3.35
C HIS A 278 -22.52 -6.28 -2.33
N ARG A 279 -22.66 -5.23 -1.50
CA ARG A 279 -21.71 -4.90 -0.43
C ARG A 279 -21.82 -5.88 0.73
N GLU A 280 -23.03 -6.29 1.08
CA GLU A 280 -23.26 -7.31 2.11
C GLU A 280 -22.66 -8.67 1.72
N ALA A 281 -22.81 -9.09 0.46
CA ALA A 281 -22.18 -10.30 -0.06
C ALA A 281 -20.64 -10.21 -0.04
N ASN A 282 -20.10 -9.02 -0.30
CA ASN A 282 -18.68 -8.68 -0.11
C ASN A 282 -18.31 -8.46 1.37
N GLY A 283 -19.27 -8.55 2.30
CA GLY A 283 -19.15 -8.25 3.74
C GLY A 283 -18.32 -6.99 3.99
N PHE A 284 -18.65 -5.98 3.20
CA PHE A 284 -18.12 -4.64 3.32
C PHE A 284 -18.48 -4.09 4.71
N THR A 285 -17.49 -3.51 5.38
CA THR A 285 -17.68 -2.81 6.65
C THR A 285 -16.93 -1.49 6.61
N TRP A 286 -17.32 -0.55 7.47
CA TRP A 286 -16.64 0.74 7.57
C TRP A 286 -15.40 0.73 8.47
N GLU A 287 -15.18 -0.36 9.22
CA GLU A 287 -14.08 -0.42 10.18
C GLU A 287 -12.69 -0.36 9.51
N PRO A 288 -12.40 -1.07 8.40
CA PRO A 288 -11.10 -0.98 7.74
C PRO A 288 -10.72 0.45 7.33
N ILE A 289 -11.62 1.18 6.67
CA ILE A 289 -11.33 2.56 6.25
C ILE A 289 -11.26 3.53 7.44
N ARG A 290 -12.02 3.27 8.52
CA ARG A 290 -11.95 4.05 9.75
C ARG A 290 -10.62 3.84 10.48
N GLU A 291 -10.12 2.60 10.52
CA GLU A 291 -8.82 2.27 11.09
C GLU A 291 -7.71 2.99 10.33
N VAL A 292 -7.70 2.84 8.99
CA VAL A 292 -6.74 3.53 8.11
C VAL A 292 -6.80 5.04 8.33
N ALA A 293 -7.99 5.67 8.32
CA ALA A 293 -8.11 7.12 8.53
C ALA A 293 -7.46 7.58 9.84
N LYS A 294 -7.79 6.94 10.97
CA LYS A 294 -7.27 7.35 12.29
C LYS A 294 -5.77 7.11 12.43
N LEU A 295 -5.29 5.95 11.97
CA LEU A 295 -3.87 5.59 12.08
C LEU A 295 -3.02 6.47 11.17
N PHE A 296 -3.44 6.68 9.91
CA PHE A 296 -2.71 7.54 8.97
C PHE A 296 -2.73 9.00 9.38
N ALA A 297 -3.82 9.53 9.93
CA ALA A 297 -3.82 10.87 10.53
C ALA A 297 -2.74 10.98 11.61
N GLY A 298 -2.62 9.93 12.44
CA GLY A 298 -1.59 9.84 13.45
C GLY A 298 -0.18 9.86 12.88
N ILE A 299 0.05 9.06 11.85
CA ILE A 299 1.32 8.89 11.16
C ILE A 299 1.76 10.18 10.46
N PHE A 300 0.90 10.80 9.65
CA PHE A 300 1.18 12.07 8.97
C PHE A 300 1.49 13.18 9.96
N THR A 301 0.87 13.16 11.14
CA THR A 301 1.22 14.10 12.22
C THR A 301 2.57 13.77 12.87
N ALA A 302 2.81 12.49 13.17
CA ALA A 302 3.99 12.05 13.90
C ALA A 302 5.27 12.08 13.04
N ILE A 303 5.15 12.04 11.71
CA ILE A 303 6.31 12.09 10.80
C ILE A 303 6.89 13.50 10.64
N ILE A 304 6.12 14.57 10.91
CA ILE A 304 6.57 15.97 10.78
C ILE A 304 7.93 16.23 11.42
N PRO A 305 8.17 15.93 12.73
CA PRO A 305 9.47 16.16 13.33
C PRO A 305 10.56 15.29 12.70
N VAL A 306 10.22 14.08 12.23
CA VAL A 306 11.16 13.18 11.56
C VAL A 306 11.62 13.75 10.21
N LEU A 307 10.71 14.30 9.40
CA LEU A 307 11.05 14.95 8.13
C LEU A 307 11.96 16.17 8.37
N ALA A 308 11.62 17.01 9.35
CA ALA A 308 12.48 18.15 9.72
C ALA A 308 13.88 17.71 10.21
N MET A 309 13.98 16.54 10.83
CA MET A 309 15.28 15.95 11.24
C MET A 309 16.07 15.37 10.06
N LEU A 310 15.40 14.90 9.01
CA LEU A 310 16.03 14.43 7.77
C LEU A 310 16.58 15.61 6.95
N ASP A 311 15.87 16.74 6.92
CA ASP A 311 16.31 17.96 6.23
C ASP A 311 17.63 18.51 6.79
N ALA A 312 17.99 18.16 8.03
CA ALA A 312 19.29 18.48 8.62
C ALA A 312 20.48 17.68 8.02
N GLY A 313 20.20 16.68 7.17
CA GLY A 313 21.18 15.94 6.38
C GLY A 313 22.26 15.24 7.21
N ARG A 314 23.51 15.33 6.79
CA ARG A 314 24.68 14.67 7.42
C ARG A 314 24.96 15.13 8.86
N ASN A 315 24.39 16.26 9.28
CA ASN A 315 24.50 16.78 10.65
C ASN A 315 23.24 16.48 11.49
N GLY A 316 22.25 15.79 10.92
CA GLY A 316 21.00 15.40 11.55
C GLY A 316 21.06 14.07 12.32
N ALA A 317 20.00 13.75 13.07
CA ALA A 317 19.94 12.50 13.84
C ALA A 317 19.88 11.24 12.97
N PHE A 318 19.48 11.38 11.71
CA PHE A 318 19.39 10.29 10.73
C PHE A 318 20.64 10.21 9.83
N ALA A 319 21.74 10.88 10.19
CA ALA A 319 23.00 10.80 9.44
C ALA A 319 23.49 9.36 9.26
N TRP A 320 23.24 8.46 10.23
CA TRP A 320 23.55 7.04 10.11
C TRP A 320 22.77 6.38 8.96
N LEU A 321 21.49 6.71 8.80
CA LEU A 321 20.63 6.17 7.75
C LEU A 321 21.03 6.75 6.39
N LEU A 322 21.28 8.07 6.34
CA LEU A 322 21.80 8.72 5.14
C LEU A 322 23.12 8.09 4.69
N THR A 323 24.06 7.86 5.61
CA THR A 323 25.35 7.22 5.31
C THR A 323 25.17 5.78 4.84
N ALA A 324 24.18 5.04 5.35
CA ALA A 324 23.91 3.68 4.93
C ALA A 324 23.38 3.56 3.50
N VAL A 325 22.74 4.62 2.99
CA VAL A 325 22.16 4.67 1.64
C VAL A 325 22.91 5.57 0.67
N THR A 326 24.01 6.19 1.10
CA THR A 326 24.88 7.03 0.27
C THR A 326 26.19 6.31 0.04
N ASP A 327 26.67 6.29 -1.20
CA ASP A 327 27.98 5.72 -1.52
C ASP A 327 29.15 6.62 -1.07
N ARG A 328 30.38 6.16 -1.34
CA ARG A 328 31.60 6.91 -0.99
C ARG A 328 31.80 8.19 -1.79
N GLY A 329 31.19 8.28 -2.98
CA GLY A 329 31.20 9.47 -3.84
C GLY A 329 30.18 10.53 -3.43
N GLY A 330 29.25 10.18 -2.53
CA GLY A 330 28.17 11.07 -2.09
C GLY A 330 26.89 10.92 -2.90
N THR A 331 26.82 9.94 -3.82
CA THR A 331 25.63 9.65 -4.61
C THR A 331 24.74 8.59 -3.96
N PRO A 332 23.41 8.59 -4.21
CA PRO A 332 22.51 7.57 -3.71
C PRO A 332 22.89 6.16 -4.17
N HIS A 333 23.01 5.23 -3.22
CA HIS A 333 23.28 3.82 -3.51
C HIS A 333 21.95 3.05 -3.67
N GLU A 334 21.51 2.86 -4.91
CA GLU A 334 20.20 2.33 -5.28
C GLU A 334 19.86 0.99 -4.59
N VAL A 335 20.81 0.06 -4.51
CA VAL A 335 20.63 -1.22 -3.82
C VAL A 335 20.36 -1.03 -2.33
N ALA A 336 21.06 -0.10 -1.69
CA ALA A 336 20.81 0.21 -0.29
C ALA A 336 19.42 0.84 -0.14
N TYR A 337 19.05 1.79 -1.00
CA TYR A 337 17.69 2.35 -0.98
C TYR A 337 16.62 1.26 -1.13
N PHE A 338 16.79 0.31 -2.04
CA PHE A 338 15.82 -0.79 -2.22
C PHE A 338 15.65 -1.64 -0.97
N TRP A 339 16.76 -2.10 -0.37
CA TRP A 339 16.73 -2.97 0.81
C TRP A 339 16.32 -2.23 2.09
N TYR A 340 16.84 -1.03 2.36
CA TYR A 340 16.48 -0.27 3.56
C TYR A 340 15.02 0.20 3.50
N THR A 341 14.57 0.73 2.35
CA THR A 341 13.15 1.09 2.17
C THR A 341 12.28 -0.15 2.34
N GLY A 342 12.68 -1.27 1.75
CA GLY A 342 11.86 -2.47 1.77
C GLY A 342 11.78 -3.17 3.12
N VAL A 343 12.89 -3.28 3.85
CA VAL A 343 12.88 -3.82 5.22
C VAL A 343 12.05 -2.92 6.13
N MET A 344 12.19 -1.59 6.04
CA MET A 344 11.36 -0.70 6.84
C MET A 344 9.88 -0.83 6.46
N SER A 345 9.56 -0.87 5.16
CA SER A 345 8.18 -1.03 4.66
C SER A 345 7.52 -2.30 5.18
N ALA A 346 8.29 -3.39 5.31
CA ALA A 346 7.81 -4.64 5.87
C ALA A 346 7.34 -4.54 7.34
N PHE A 347 7.73 -3.53 8.11
CA PHE A 347 7.43 -3.44 9.55
C PHE A 347 6.78 -2.13 10.01
N LEU A 348 6.86 -1.06 9.22
CA LEU A 348 6.61 0.31 9.65
C LEU A 348 5.50 1.02 8.87
N ASP A 349 4.72 0.28 8.08
CA ASP A 349 3.81 0.78 7.04
C ASP A 349 4.55 1.34 5.82
N ASN A 350 4.04 1.03 4.63
CA ASN A 350 4.74 1.26 3.38
C ASN A 350 4.72 2.73 2.93
N ALA A 351 3.64 3.46 3.18
CA ALA A 351 3.45 4.83 2.68
C ALA A 351 4.36 5.84 3.42
N PRO A 352 4.44 5.82 4.76
CA PRO A 352 5.33 6.68 5.53
C PRO A 352 6.79 6.30 5.29
N THR A 353 7.07 5.00 5.12
CA THR A 353 8.41 4.54 4.75
C THR A 353 8.82 5.12 3.39
N TYR A 354 7.94 5.08 2.39
CA TYR A 354 8.21 5.69 1.10
C TYR A 354 8.51 7.19 1.23
N LEU A 355 7.68 7.95 1.95
CA LEU A 355 7.88 9.38 2.14
C LEU A 355 9.21 9.69 2.83
N LEU A 356 9.57 8.91 3.85
CA LEU A 356 10.83 9.02 4.58
C LEU A 356 12.03 8.88 3.63
N PHE A 357 12.07 7.82 2.82
CA PHE A 357 13.18 7.58 1.89
C PHE A 357 13.14 8.51 0.68
N PHE A 358 11.97 8.93 0.23
CA PHE A 358 11.80 9.94 -0.81
C PHE A 358 12.43 11.28 -0.38
N LYS A 359 12.16 11.74 0.85
CA LYS A 359 12.79 12.95 1.41
C LYS A 359 14.27 12.74 1.70
N LEU A 360 14.66 11.56 2.18
CA LEU A 360 16.07 11.22 2.39
C LEU A 360 16.89 11.26 1.08
N ALA A 361 16.27 10.94 -0.05
CA ALA A 361 16.88 11.02 -1.38
C ALA A 361 16.84 12.43 -2.01
N GLY A 362 16.48 13.46 -1.24
CA GLY A 362 16.45 14.86 -1.67
C GLY A 362 15.05 15.47 -1.75
N GLY A 363 14.00 14.65 -1.89
CA GLY A 363 12.62 15.11 -1.82
C GLY A 363 12.12 15.94 -3.00
N ASP A 364 12.93 16.15 -4.04
CA ASP A 364 12.54 16.79 -5.30
C ASP A 364 12.11 15.73 -6.32
N ALA A 365 10.82 15.71 -6.65
CA ALA A 365 10.27 14.77 -7.63
C ALA A 365 10.88 14.93 -9.03
N ARG A 366 11.30 16.13 -9.44
CA ARG A 366 11.88 16.36 -10.77
C ARG A 366 13.25 15.71 -10.89
N GLU A 367 14.08 15.88 -9.87
CA GLU A 367 15.41 15.25 -9.80
C GLU A 367 15.29 13.73 -9.69
N LEU A 368 14.37 13.26 -8.83
CA LEU A 368 14.07 11.84 -8.62
C LEU A 368 13.47 11.15 -9.85
N MET A 369 12.75 11.86 -10.72
CA MET A 369 12.29 11.30 -11.99
C MET A 369 13.32 11.40 -13.12
N GLY A 370 14.30 12.29 -12.98
CA GLY A 370 15.37 12.55 -13.94
C GLY A 370 16.65 11.80 -13.58
N GLU A 371 17.65 12.54 -13.07
CA GLU A 371 19.00 12.02 -12.80
C GLU A 371 18.99 10.90 -11.75
N LEU A 372 18.08 10.95 -10.77
CA LEU A 372 17.97 9.98 -9.69
C LEU A 372 16.85 8.94 -9.92
N THR A 373 16.46 8.70 -11.18
CA THR A 373 15.40 7.75 -11.56
C THR A 373 15.56 6.34 -10.97
N GLY A 374 16.79 5.83 -10.91
CA GLY A 374 17.06 4.52 -10.31
C GLY A 374 16.85 4.51 -8.79
N THR A 375 17.14 5.62 -8.11
CA THR A 375 16.87 5.79 -6.68
C THR A 375 15.37 5.82 -6.41
N LEU A 376 14.60 6.59 -7.19
CA LEU A 376 13.14 6.64 -7.07
C LEU A 376 12.52 5.26 -7.34
N ALA A 377 13.07 4.53 -8.30
CA ALA A 377 12.63 3.18 -8.63
C ALA A 377 12.95 2.19 -7.49
N ALA A 378 14.13 2.27 -6.90
CA ALA A 378 14.53 1.49 -5.73
C ALA A 378 13.62 1.74 -4.53
N ILE A 379 13.30 3.01 -4.24
CA ILE A 379 12.37 3.40 -3.16
C ILE A 379 10.96 2.85 -3.46
N SER A 380 10.46 3.06 -4.68
CA SER A 380 9.13 2.62 -5.10
C SER A 380 8.96 1.10 -5.01
N MET A 381 9.93 0.34 -5.56
CA MET A 381 9.91 -1.12 -5.50
C MET A 381 10.13 -1.65 -4.08
N GLY A 382 11.03 -1.04 -3.31
CA GLY A 382 11.28 -1.42 -1.92
C GLY A 382 9.99 -1.25 -1.10
N ALA A 383 9.38 -0.07 -1.17
CA ALA A 383 8.15 0.24 -0.43
C ALA A 383 6.99 -0.69 -0.83
N VAL A 384 6.75 -0.91 -2.12
CA VAL A 384 5.58 -1.69 -2.57
C VAL A 384 5.81 -3.20 -2.51
N TYR A 385 6.95 -3.72 -2.98
CA TYR A 385 7.16 -5.17 -3.06
C TYR A 385 7.43 -5.80 -1.70
N MET A 386 8.26 -5.17 -0.87
CA MET A 386 8.68 -5.75 0.40
C MET A 386 7.65 -5.57 1.52
N GLY A 387 6.63 -4.73 1.33
CA GLY A 387 5.46 -4.66 2.21
C GLY A 387 4.79 -6.04 2.39
N ALA A 388 4.94 -6.93 1.40
CA ALA A 388 4.43 -8.30 1.43
C ALA A 388 5.15 -9.24 2.42
N LEU A 389 6.32 -8.85 2.96
CA LEU A 389 7.12 -9.72 3.84
C LEU A 389 6.44 -9.99 5.20
N THR A 390 5.51 -9.13 5.63
CA THR A 390 4.74 -9.34 6.87
C THR A 390 3.25 -9.03 6.68
N TYR A 391 2.42 -9.41 7.65
CA TYR A 391 1.01 -9.00 7.68
C TYR A 391 0.80 -7.51 7.97
N ILE A 392 1.78 -6.84 8.59
CA ILE A 392 1.67 -5.44 9.01
C ILE A 392 2.33 -4.48 8.02
N GLY A 393 3.06 -4.98 7.02
CA GLY A 393 3.76 -4.13 6.06
C GLY A 393 2.82 -3.36 5.12
N ASN A 394 1.60 -3.88 4.89
CA ASN A 394 0.56 -3.20 4.13
C ASN A 394 -0.83 -3.58 4.67
N ALA A 395 -1.77 -2.63 4.69
CA ALA A 395 -3.12 -2.83 5.23
C ALA A 395 -3.89 -4.01 4.59
N PRO A 396 -3.84 -4.24 3.26
CA PRO A 396 -4.51 -5.37 2.64
C PRO A 396 -3.98 -6.74 3.10
N ASN A 397 -2.73 -6.85 3.57
CA ASN A 397 -2.14 -8.12 4.00
C ASN A 397 -2.87 -8.65 5.24
N PHE A 398 -3.04 -7.79 6.24
CA PHE A 398 -3.77 -8.11 7.45
C PHE A 398 -5.26 -8.37 7.16
N MET A 399 -5.88 -7.54 6.31
CA MET A 399 -7.27 -7.73 5.89
C MET A 399 -7.51 -9.09 5.24
N VAL A 400 -6.66 -9.49 4.29
CA VAL A 400 -6.74 -10.81 3.63
C VAL A 400 -6.56 -11.93 4.64
N ALA A 401 -5.58 -11.81 5.54
CA ALA A 401 -5.33 -12.81 6.58
C ALA A 401 -6.53 -12.98 7.53
N ALA A 402 -7.17 -11.87 7.94
CA ALA A 402 -8.34 -11.87 8.79
C ALA A 402 -9.55 -12.53 8.09
N ILE A 403 -9.86 -12.13 6.86
CA ILE A 403 -10.97 -12.70 6.07
C ILE A 403 -10.75 -14.21 5.84
N ALA A 404 -9.53 -14.63 5.55
CA ALA A 404 -9.19 -16.04 5.39
C ALA A 404 -9.39 -16.82 6.70
N ALA A 405 -8.94 -16.27 7.83
CA ALA A 405 -9.07 -16.90 9.14
C ALA A 405 -10.54 -17.03 9.59
N GLU A 406 -11.36 -16.00 9.40
CA GLU A 406 -12.82 -16.03 9.67
C GLU A 406 -13.54 -17.11 8.87
N ARG A 407 -13.02 -17.45 7.69
CA ARG A 407 -13.55 -18.50 6.81
C ARG A 407 -12.93 -19.88 7.07
N GLY A 408 -12.20 -20.05 8.17
CA GLY A 408 -11.65 -21.33 8.61
C GLY A 408 -10.32 -21.72 7.98
N ILE A 409 -9.68 -20.85 7.18
CA ILE A 409 -8.33 -21.10 6.67
C ILE A 409 -7.33 -20.88 7.81
N ARG A 410 -6.52 -21.89 8.11
CA ARG A 410 -5.49 -21.82 9.15
C ARG A 410 -4.28 -21.01 8.69
N MET A 411 -4.44 -19.69 8.69
CA MET A 411 -3.37 -18.75 8.36
C MET A 411 -2.17 -18.94 9.31
N PRO A 412 -0.92 -18.85 8.80
CA PRO A 412 0.25 -18.94 9.66
C PRO A 412 0.29 -17.77 10.65
N SER A 413 0.92 -17.99 11.81
CA SER A 413 1.24 -16.91 12.75
C SER A 413 2.10 -15.83 12.10
N PHE A 414 2.25 -14.66 12.74
CA PHE A 414 3.09 -13.56 12.23
C PHE A 414 4.48 -14.03 11.76
N PHE A 415 5.24 -14.68 12.65
CA PHE A 415 6.57 -15.21 12.30
C PHE A 415 6.50 -16.35 11.28
N GLY A 416 5.45 -17.18 11.34
CA GLY A 416 5.25 -18.24 10.35
C GLY A 416 4.99 -17.69 8.95
N TYR A 417 4.28 -16.57 8.83
CA TYR A 417 4.08 -15.86 7.58
C TYR A 417 5.39 -15.22 7.11
N LEU A 418 6.07 -14.47 7.98
CA LEU A 418 7.35 -13.82 7.65
C LEU A 418 8.38 -14.80 7.09
N LEU A 419 8.51 -15.98 7.71
CA LEU A 419 9.43 -17.01 7.21
C LEU A 419 9.02 -17.55 5.84
N ARG A 420 7.72 -17.79 5.61
CA ARG A 420 7.21 -18.30 4.32
C ARG A 420 7.30 -17.25 3.21
N ALA A 421 6.88 -16.02 3.48
CA ALA A 421 6.97 -14.91 2.56
C ALA A 421 8.43 -14.58 2.26
N GLY A 422 9.30 -14.55 3.28
CA GLY A 422 10.74 -14.33 3.12
C GLY A 422 11.42 -15.42 2.29
N ALA A 423 11.08 -16.70 2.51
CA ALA A 423 11.61 -17.80 1.71
C ALA A 423 11.23 -17.71 0.22
N ILE A 424 10.10 -17.08 -0.10
CA ILE A 424 9.66 -16.83 -1.47
C ILE A 424 10.33 -15.56 -2.02
N LEU A 425 10.21 -14.44 -1.30
CA LEU A 425 10.51 -13.10 -1.79
C LEU A 425 12.00 -12.71 -1.73
N VAL A 426 12.72 -13.08 -0.66
CA VAL A 426 14.12 -12.68 -0.50
C VAL A 426 14.99 -13.21 -1.65
N PRO A 427 14.86 -14.48 -2.10
CA PRO A 427 15.57 -14.96 -3.28
C PRO A 427 15.24 -14.16 -4.56
N LEU A 428 13.98 -13.78 -4.78
CA LEU A 428 13.59 -12.94 -5.92
C LEU A 428 14.18 -11.53 -5.84
N PHE A 429 14.22 -10.93 -4.65
CA PHE A 429 14.78 -9.59 -4.46
C PHE A 429 16.30 -9.57 -4.59
N LEU A 430 16.98 -10.63 -4.13
CA LEU A 430 18.39 -10.85 -4.45
C LEU A 430 18.60 -10.99 -5.95
N LEU A 431 17.78 -11.81 -6.61
CA LEU A 431 17.81 -11.97 -8.06
C LEU A 431 17.63 -10.61 -8.78
N LEU A 432 16.67 -9.79 -8.35
CA LEU A 432 16.45 -8.44 -8.87
C LEU A 432 17.65 -7.51 -8.65
N THR A 433 18.37 -7.69 -7.54
CA THR A 433 19.61 -6.93 -7.24
C THR A 433 20.75 -7.27 -8.19
N PHE A 434 20.83 -8.53 -8.65
CA PHE A 434 21.90 -8.98 -9.54
C PHE A 434 21.53 -8.93 -11.03
N LEU A 435 20.24 -8.88 -11.35
CA LEU A 435 19.78 -8.81 -12.73
C LEU A 435 20.04 -7.41 -13.29
N PRO A 436 20.76 -7.28 -14.42
CA PRO A 436 20.99 -6.00 -15.08
C PRO A 436 19.73 -5.58 -15.86
N VAL A 437 18.61 -5.42 -15.18
CA VAL A 437 17.37 -4.89 -15.75
C VAL A 437 17.40 -3.39 -15.54
N ALA A 438 17.93 -2.67 -16.52
CA ALA A 438 17.84 -1.23 -16.57
C ALA A 438 16.35 -0.80 -16.45
N PRO A 439 16.00 0.18 -15.59
CA PRO A 439 16.93 1.12 -14.98
C PRO A 439 17.61 0.77 -13.63
N VAL A 440 17.30 -0.31 -12.90
CA VAL A 440 17.00 -0.02 -11.47
C VAL A 440 18.07 -0.32 -10.40
N LEU A 441 19.08 -1.16 -10.59
CA LEU A 441 20.04 -1.42 -9.50
C LEU A 441 21.47 -1.48 -10.02
N LYS A 442 22.15 -0.33 -10.02
CA LYS A 442 23.60 -0.32 -10.21
C LYS A 442 24.28 -0.71 -8.90
N LEU A 443 25.15 -1.71 -8.98
CA LEU A 443 25.93 -2.29 -7.88
C LEU A 443 27.08 -1.38 -7.40
N HIS A 444 27.00 -0.05 -7.62
CA HIS A 444 28.13 0.88 -7.54
C HIS A 444 28.91 0.84 -6.23
#